data_AF-K1PDQ5-F1
#
_entry.id   AF-K1PDQ5-F1
#
_cell.length_a   1.000
_cell.length_b   1.000
_cell.length_c   1.000
_cell.angle_alpha   90.00
_cell.angle_beta   90.00
_cell.angle_gamma   90.00
#
_symmetry.space_group_name_H-M   'P 1'
#
loop_
_entity.id
_entity.type
_entity.pdbx_description
1 polymer ?
#
loop_
_entity_poly.entity_id
_entity_poly.type
_entity_poly.pdbx_seq_one_letter_code
_entity_poly.pdbx_strand_id
1 'polypeptide(L)'
;MPTFALFLLGCCVLSVRSFLPSKESTDGRQDHTHASITQAAIYHATSDVIANVISPGKYNASDPDTTITTYFDHDALIHFAQTIIDIVNKNNLAQRTYRDDASRTMNCEQIVPGHLLLQTLRDKIIHQSQTANPNWDAVRDLIGQYLFTLQEFYSNTNWVEMFGDRVCRELGRAAESHIELRNVT
;
A
#
# COMPACT_ATOMS: atom_id res chain seq x y z
N MET A 1 19.59 -2.20 14.92
CA MET A 1 18.87 -2.35 13.64
C MET A 1 17.43 -1.78 13.64
N PRO A 2 17.12 -0.59 14.22
CA PRO A 2 15.75 -0.02 14.13
C PRO A 2 15.56 0.97 12.97
N THR A 3 16.64 1.41 12.31
CA THR A 3 16.61 2.37 11.19
C THR A 3 16.17 1.74 9.86
N PHE A 4 16.05 0.41 9.80
CA PHE A 4 15.83 -0.36 8.58
C PHE A 4 14.35 -0.45 8.16
N ALA A 5 13.45 -0.59 9.13
CA ALA A 5 11.99 -0.58 8.91
C ALA A 5 11.46 0.83 8.57
N LEU A 6 12.20 1.85 9.01
CA LEU A 6 11.87 3.27 8.94
C LEU A 6 11.90 3.83 7.51
N PHE A 7 12.72 3.24 6.65
CA PHE A 7 12.87 3.63 5.25
C PHE A 7 11.97 2.81 4.31
N LEU A 8 11.77 1.52 4.62
CA LEU A 8 10.90 0.61 3.85
C LEU A 8 9.47 1.15 3.75
N LEU A 9 8.96 1.74 4.82
CA LEU A 9 7.57 2.15 4.94
C LEU A 9 7.23 3.49 4.27
N GLY A 10 8.18 4.43 4.26
CA GLY A 10 8.05 5.71 3.56
C GLY A 10 8.11 5.55 2.03
N CYS A 11 8.79 4.52 1.55
CA CYS A 11 8.89 4.20 0.13
C CYS A 11 7.83 3.20 -0.36
N CYS A 12 7.15 2.44 0.51
CA CYS A 12 5.93 1.72 0.13
C CYS A 12 4.85 2.63 -0.49
N VAL A 13 4.93 3.94 -0.22
CA VAL A 13 4.03 4.95 -0.82
C VAL A 13 4.45 5.39 -2.22
N LEU A 14 5.65 5.01 -2.69
CA LEU A 14 6.14 5.31 -4.04
C LEU A 14 5.79 4.23 -5.06
N SER A 15 5.44 3.03 -4.60
CA SER A 15 5.30 1.82 -5.42
C SER A 15 3.86 1.31 -5.41
N VAL A 16 2.91 2.16 -5.84
CA VAL A 16 1.49 1.78 -6.05
C VAL A 16 1.31 0.82 -7.25
N ARG A 17 2.42 0.35 -7.86
CA ARG A 17 2.45 -0.63 -8.96
C ARG A 17 1.85 -2.00 -8.63
N SER A 18 1.50 -2.24 -7.37
CA SER A 18 1.00 -3.54 -6.91
C SER A 18 -0.48 -3.57 -6.55
N PHE A 19 -1.18 -2.45 -6.66
CA PHE A 19 -2.64 -2.42 -6.63
C PHE A 19 -3.13 -2.60 -8.06
N LEU A 20 -2.87 -3.79 -8.62
CA LEU A 20 -3.59 -4.17 -9.82
C LEU A 20 -5.07 -4.35 -9.45
N PRO A 21 -6.00 -3.94 -10.33
CA PRO A 21 -7.43 -4.14 -10.12
C PRO A 21 -7.74 -5.60 -9.80
N SER A 22 -8.75 -5.85 -8.97
CA SER A 22 -9.41 -7.16 -9.00
C SER A 22 -9.88 -7.41 -10.44
N LYS A 23 -9.44 -8.51 -11.04
CA LYS A 23 -9.87 -8.94 -12.38
C LYS A 23 -11.27 -9.54 -12.36
N GLU A 24 -12.26 -8.88 -11.74
CA GLU A 24 -13.66 -9.21 -12.05
C GLU A 24 -14.01 -8.90 -13.52
N SER A 25 -13.16 -8.14 -14.24
CA SER A 25 -13.39 -7.75 -15.63
C SER A 25 -12.57 -8.53 -16.69
N THR A 26 -11.69 -9.49 -16.36
CA THR A 26 -10.93 -10.22 -17.40
C THR A 26 -10.63 -11.68 -17.04
N ASP A 27 -11.47 -12.57 -17.57
CA ASP A 27 -11.17 -13.97 -17.96
C ASP A 27 -10.42 -14.86 -16.94
N GLY A 28 -11.11 -15.18 -15.85
CA GLY A 28 -11.08 -16.51 -15.22
C GLY A 28 -9.72 -17.16 -14.94
N ARG A 29 -9.08 -16.81 -13.81
CA ARG A 29 -8.44 -17.76 -12.86
C ARG A 29 -7.83 -17.05 -11.64
N GLN A 30 -8.12 -17.64 -10.47
CA GLN A 30 -7.72 -17.35 -9.08
C GLN A 30 -8.22 -16.03 -8.47
N ASP A 31 -9.22 -16.16 -7.59
CA ASP A 31 -9.71 -15.08 -6.74
C ASP A 31 -8.58 -14.55 -5.85
N HIS A 32 -8.06 -13.36 -6.16
CA HIS A 32 -7.12 -12.68 -5.29
C HIS A 32 -7.89 -12.02 -4.15
N THR A 33 -7.77 -12.55 -2.94
CA THR A 33 -8.29 -11.88 -1.74
C THR A 33 -7.55 -10.57 -1.51
N HIS A 34 -8.19 -9.60 -0.82
CA HIS A 34 -7.51 -8.37 -0.37
C HIS A 34 -6.19 -8.67 0.37
N ALA A 35 -6.10 -9.82 1.05
CA ALA A 35 -4.89 -10.30 1.70
C ALA A 35 -3.76 -10.64 0.71
N SER A 36 -4.04 -11.36 -0.38
CA SER A 36 -3.00 -11.72 -1.35
C SER A 36 -2.52 -10.51 -2.16
N ILE A 37 -3.42 -9.57 -2.48
CA ILE A 37 -3.08 -8.28 -3.08
C ILE A 37 -2.18 -7.47 -2.14
N THR A 38 -2.57 -7.36 -0.86
CA THR A 38 -1.79 -6.65 0.16
C THR A 38 -0.39 -7.25 0.32
N GLN A 39 -0.29 -8.58 0.40
CA GLN A 39 0.98 -9.27 0.54
C GLN A 39 1.89 -9.04 -0.67
N ALA A 40 1.38 -9.22 -1.89
CA ALA A 40 2.14 -8.97 -3.11
C ALA A 40 2.65 -7.52 -3.17
N ALA A 41 1.82 -6.55 -2.78
CA ALA A 41 2.20 -5.15 -2.72
C ALA A 41 3.35 -4.86 -1.77
N ILE A 42 3.34 -5.46 -0.58
CA ILE A 42 4.43 -5.29 0.38
C ILE A 42 5.73 -5.92 -0.14
N TYR A 43 5.66 -7.09 -0.78
CA TYR A 43 6.83 -7.73 -1.39
C TYR A 43 7.45 -6.86 -2.49
N HIS A 44 6.65 -6.38 -3.43
CA HIS A 44 7.12 -5.52 -4.51
C HIS A 44 7.71 -4.20 -3.99
N ALA A 45 7.02 -3.53 -3.07
CA ALA A 45 7.51 -2.30 -2.48
C ALA A 45 8.82 -2.50 -1.72
N THR A 46 8.93 -3.58 -0.95
CA THR A 46 10.16 -3.92 -0.21
C THR A 46 11.32 -4.18 -1.16
N SER A 47 11.09 -4.95 -2.22
CA SER A 47 12.09 -5.22 -3.26
C SER A 47 12.55 -3.93 -3.96
N ASP A 48 11.62 -3.06 -4.33
CA ASP A 48 11.91 -1.78 -4.97
C ASP A 48 12.81 -0.90 -4.09
N VAL A 49 12.53 -0.83 -2.79
CA VAL A 49 13.36 -0.08 -1.84
C VAL A 49 14.76 -0.67 -1.69
N ILE A 50 14.84 -1.99 -1.56
CA ILE A 50 16.14 -2.69 -1.43
C ILE A 50 16.99 -2.43 -2.68
N ALA A 51 16.40 -2.62 -3.86
CA ALA A 51 17.11 -2.58 -5.13
C ALA A 51 17.43 -1.17 -5.62
N ASN A 52 16.59 -0.18 -5.32
CA ASN A 52 16.73 1.18 -5.87
C ASN A 52 17.18 2.22 -4.84
N VAL A 53 17.09 1.93 -3.54
CA VAL A 53 17.46 2.90 -2.51
C VAL A 53 18.52 2.40 -1.55
N ILE A 54 18.36 1.21 -0.97
CA ILE A 54 19.29 0.72 0.05
C ILE A 54 20.57 0.18 -0.60
N SER A 55 20.45 -0.57 -1.68
CA SER A 55 21.59 -1.14 -2.41
C SER A 55 21.40 -0.99 -3.92
N PRO A 56 21.45 0.25 -4.44
CA PRO A 56 21.26 0.55 -5.85
C PRO A 56 22.14 -0.32 -6.76
N GLY A 57 21.51 -1.01 -7.72
CA GLY A 57 22.19 -1.83 -8.73
C GLY A 57 22.71 -3.19 -8.23
N LYS A 58 22.51 -3.54 -6.95
CA LYS A 58 22.90 -4.85 -6.40
C LYS A 58 21.80 -5.90 -6.51
N TYR A 59 20.54 -5.47 -6.43
CA TYR A 59 19.38 -6.35 -6.46
C TYR A 59 18.44 -5.98 -7.62
N ASN A 60 17.52 -6.88 -7.95
CA ASN A 60 16.58 -6.69 -9.06
C ASN A 60 15.16 -6.43 -8.54
N ALA A 61 14.71 -5.18 -8.62
CA ALA A 61 13.36 -4.78 -8.21
C ALA A 61 12.25 -5.59 -8.93
N SER A 62 12.52 -6.08 -10.15
CA SER A 62 11.59 -6.89 -10.94
C SER A 62 11.48 -8.34 -10.50
N ASP A 63 12.33 -8.79 -9.59
CA ASP A 63 12.26 -10.12 -8.96
C ASP A 63 12.20 -9.95 -7.42
N PRO A 64 10.99 -9.72 -6.87
CA PRO A 64 10.82 -9.46 -5.45
C PRO A 64 11.21 -10.64 -4.56
N ASP A 65 10.84 -11.86 -4.94
CA ASP A 65 11.07 -13.04 -4.12
C ASP A 65 12.56 -13.32 -3.98
N THR A 66 13.30 -13.31 -5.10
CA THR A 66 14.76 -13.49 -5.07
C THR A 66 15.44 -12.34 -4.34
N THR A 67 15.00 -11.09 -4.56
CA THR A 67 15.58 -9.92 -3.89
C THR A 67 15.40 -9.99 -2.38
N ILE A 68 14.19 -10.27 -1.89
CA ILE A 68 13.88 -10.35 -0.46
C ILE A 68 14.64 -11.51 0.19
N THR A 69 14.58 -12.71 -0.41
CA THR A 69 15.24 -13.91 0.15
C THR A 69 16.77 -13.85 0.13
N THR A 70 17.35 -13.09 -0.81
CA THR A 70 18.81 -12.87 -0.86
C THR A 70 19.26 -11.75 0.08
N TYR A 71 18.40 -10.76 0.34
CA TYR A 71 18.75 -9.59 1.14
C TYR A 71 18.64 -9.85 2.64
N PHE A 72 17.55 -10.48 3.08
CA PHE A 72 17.32 -10.79 4.49
C PHE A 72 17.95 -12.12 4.87
N ASP A 73 18.56 -12.17 6.06
CA ASP A 73 18.91 -13.43 6.69
C ASP A 73 17.67 -14.19 7.17
N HIS A 74 17.87 -15.42 7.65
CA HIS A 74 16.77 -16.31 8.04
C HIS A 74 15.85 -15.70 9.10
N ASP A 75 16.42 -15.08 10.14
CA ASP A 75 15.65 -14.51 11.24
C ASP A 75 14.89 -13.25 10.78
N ALA A 76 15.53 -12.41 9.97
CA ALA A 76 14.89 -11.24 9.38
C ALA A 76 13.75 -11.60 8.42
N LEU A 77 13.87 -12.70 7.67
CA LEU A 77 12.79 -13.23 6.82
C LEU A 77 11.57 -13.66 7.64
N ILE A 78 11.78 -14.33 8.78
CA ILE A 78 10.69 -14.73 9.68
C ILE A 78 9.95 -13.48 10.18
N HIS A 79 10.68 -12.47 10.66
CA HIS A 79 10.09 -11.22 11.14
C HIS A 79 9.42 -10.40 10.04
N PHE A 80 9.95 -10.45 8.82
CA PHE A 80 9.33 -9.83 7.65
C PHE A 80 7.98 -10.50 7.33
N ALA A 81 7.95 -11.83 7.27
CA ALA A 81 6.72 -12.59 7.03
C ALA A 81 5.66 -12.33 8.12
N GLN A 82 6.07 -12.31 9.40
CA GLN A 82 5.19 -11.94 10.52
C GLN A 82 4.64 -10.52 10.37
N THR A 83 5.48 -9.55 10.00
CA THR A 83 5.06 -8.16 9.79
C THR A 83 4.02 -8.04 8.67
N ILE A 84 4.14 -8.83 7.60
CA ILE A 84 3.13 -8.86 6.53
C ILE A 84 1.80 -9.40 7.06
N ILE A 85 1.82 -10.50 7.80
CA ILE A 85 0.62 -11.08 8.40
C ILE A 85 -0.06 -10.06 9.32
N ASP A 86 0.71 -9.34 10.14
CA ASP A 86 0.19 -8.29 11.00
C ASP A 86 -0.48 -7.18 10.19
N ILE A 87 0.16 -6.68 9.14
CA ILE A 87 -0.40 -5.63 8.28
C ILE A 87 -1.69 -6.10 7.58
N VAL A 88 -1.72 -7.34 7.07
CA VAL A 88 -2.92 -7.95 6.49
C VAL A 88 -4.05 -8.01 7.52
N ASN A 89 -3.76 -8.40 8.75
CA ASN A 89 -4.74 -8.42 9.84
C ASN A 89 -5.26 -7.02 10.18
N LYS A 90 -4.40 -6.00 10.18
CA LYS A 90 -4.80 -4.60 10.39
C LYS A 90 -5.62 -4.05 9.22
N ASN A 91 -5.33 -4.43 7.97
CA ASN A 91 -6.17 -4.10 6.82
C ASN A 91 -7.58 -4.72 6.97
N ASN A 92 -7.65 -6.02 7.26
CA ASN A 92 -8.92 -6.72 7.50
C ASN A 92 -9.70 -6.12 8.69
N LEU A 93 -8.99 -5.65 9.73
CA LEU A 93 -9.60 -4.94 10.84
C LEU A 93 -10.18 -3.60 10.38
N ALA A 94 -9.41 -2.81 9.63
CA ALA A 94 -9.87 -1.54 9.08
C ALA A 94 -11.12 -1.72 8.21
N GLN A 95 -11.17 -2.75 7.35
CA GLN A 95 -12.36 -3.08 6.57
C GLN A 95 -13.58 -3.31 7.48
N ARG A 96 -13.46 -4.17 8.50
CA ARG A 96 -14.57 -4.44 9.42
C ARG A 96 -15.01 -3.20 10.21
N THR A 97 -14.06 -2.36 10.60
CA THR A 97 -14.31 -1.16 11.42
C THR A 97 -14.92 -0.03 10.60
N TYR A 98 -14.53 0.12 9.34
CA TYR A 98 -14.81 1.31 8.54
C TYR A 98 -15.62 1.06 7.25
N ARG A 99 -16.15 -0.15 7.04
CA ARG A 99 -16.97 -0.50 5.85
C ARG A 99 -18.16 0.45 5.60
N ASP A 100 -18.68 1.08 6.65
CA ASP A 100 -19.85 1.95 6.56
C ASP A 100 -19.46 3.45 6.45
N ASP A 101 -18.15 3.77 6.42
CA ASP A 101 -17.62 5.12 6.24
C ASP A 101 -17.35 5.38 4.76
N ALA A 102 -18.21 6.20 4.14
CA ALA A 102 -18.13 6.54 2.72
C ALA A 102 -16.80 7.23 2.35
N SER A 103 -16.18 8.00 3.26
CA SER A 103 -14.89 8.64 2.98
C SER A 103 -13.74 7.64 2.90
N ARG A 104 -13.87 6.48 3.58
CA ARG A 104 -12.88 5.40 3.57
C ARG A 104 -13.11 4.38 2.48
N THR A 105 -14.38 4.10 2.18
CA THR A 105 -14.78 3.22 1.09
C THR A 105 -14.80 3.93 -0.26
N MET A 106 -14.70 5.26 -0.26
CA MET A 106 -14.84 6.12 -1.45
C MET A 106 -16.15 5.94 -2.22
N ASN A 107 -17.16 5.37 -1.58
CA ASN A 107 -18.52 5.28 -2.09
C ASN A 107 -19.17 6.66 -2.20
N CYS A 108 -20.23 6.78 -3.00
CA CYS A 108 -21.03 7.99 -3.11
C CYS A 108 -20.20 9.24 -3.48
N GLU A 109 -19.29 9.09 -4.45
CA GLU A 109 -18.42 10.17 -4.95
C GLU A 109 -17.50 10.80 -3.88
N GLN A 110 -17.25 10.09 -2.77
CA GLN A 110 -16.37 10.57 -1.68
C GLN A 110 -14.87 10.45 -1.99
N ILE A 111 -14.48 10.53 -3.26
CA ILE A 111 -13.09 10.39 -3.73
C ILE A 111 -12.22 11.51 -3.16
N VAL A 112 -12.70 12.76 -3.14
CA VAL A 112 -11.93 13.90 -2.59
C VAL A 112 -11.69 13.75 -1.08
N PRO A 113 -12.71 13.49 -0.24
CA PRO A 113 -12.50 13.15 1.17
C PRO A 113 -11.56 11.96 1.38
N GLY A 114 -11.71 10.88 0.61
CA GLY A 114 -10.85 9.71 0.70
C GLY A 114 -9.39 10.00 0.33
N HIS A 115 -9.16 10.83 -0.70
CA HIS A 115 -7.83 11.31 -1.07
C HIS A 115 -7.16 12.10 0.06
N LEU A 116 -7.88 13.03 0.69
CA LEU A 116 -7.37 13.80 1.84
C LEU A 116 -7.10 12.91 3.06
N LEU A 117 -7.94 11.89 3.27
CA LEU A 117 -7.72 10.90 4.31
C LEU A 117 -6.44 10.10 4.05
N LEU A 118 -6.20 9.65 2.81
CA LEU A 118 -4.96 8.96 2.44
C LEU A 118 -3.72 9.82 2.71
N GLN A 119 -3.76 11.11 2.37
CA GLN A 119 -2.68 12.05 2.72
C GLN A 119 -2.47 12.12 4.24
N THR A 120 -3.55 12.28 5.01
CA THR A 120 -3.50 12.36 6.47
C THR A 120 -2.93 11.08 7.10
N LEU A 121 -3.35 9.92 6.60
CA LEU A 121 -2.84 8.62 7.06
C LEU A 121 -1.35 8.47 6.72
N ARG A 122 -0.95 8.86 5.50
CA ARG A 122 0.46 8.86 5.08
C ARG A 122 1.33 9.72 5.99
N ASP A 123 0.88 10.93 6.31
CA ASP A 123 1.64 11.85 7.17
C ASP A 123 1.78 11.29 8.59
N LYS A 124 0.70 10.70 9.13
CA LYS A 124 0.74 10.02 10.44
C LYS A 124 1.70 8.82 10.44
N ILE A 125 1.68 8.01 9.38
CA ILE A 125 2.59 6.87 9.21
C ILE A 125 4.05 7.34 9.25
N ILE A 126 4.40 8.35 8.45
CA ILE A 126 5.76 8.90 8.37
C ILE A 126 6.16 9.47 9.72
N HIS A 127 5.33 10.34 10.31
CA HIS A 127 5.61 10.98 11.58
C HIS A 127 5.84 9.96 12.71
N GLN A 128 4.93 8.99 12.83
CA GLN A 128 5.02 7.96 13.88
C GLN A 128 6.26 7.09 13.71
N SER A 129 6.61 6.73 12.46
CA SER A 129 7.79 5.93 12.15
C SER A 129 9.10 6.67 12.49
N GLN A 130 9.12 8.00 12.45
CA GLN A 130 10.30 8.84 12.68
C GLN A 130 10.51 9.28 14.13
N THR A 131 9.61 8.90 15.04
CA THR A 131 9.79 9.19 16.47
C THR A 131 10.99 8.43 17.06
N ALA A 132 11.53 8.89 18.19
CA ALA A 132 12.69 8.27 18.82
C ALA A 132 12.44 6.81 19.24
N ASN A 133 11.19 6.50 19.63
CA ASN A 133 10.73 5.15 19.97
C ASN A 133 9.39 4.87 19.25
N PRO A 134 9.41 4.51 17.96
CA PRO A 134 8.20 4.29 17.19
C PRO A 134 7.35 3.17 17.79
N ASN A 135 6.07 3.44 18.01
CA ASN A 135 5.10 2.37 18.27
C ASN A 135 4.77 1.68 16.94
N TRP A 136 5.50 0.60 16.64
CA TRP A 136 5.34 -0.14 15.39
C TRP A 136 3.98 -0.83 15.24
N ASP A 137 3.28 -1.17 16.33
CA ASP A 137 1.91 -1.67 16.23
C ASP A 137 0.95 -0.59 15.74
N ALA A 138 1.07 0.64 16.29
CA ALA A 138 0.29 1.78 15.83
C ALA A 138 0.63 2.17 14.38
N VAL A 139 1.90 2.07 13.97
CA VAL A 139 2.30 2.27 12.56
C VAL A 139 1.61 1.24 11.67
N ARG A 140 1.63 -0.04 12.03
CA ARG A 140 0.95 -1.11 11.25
C ARG A 140 -0.56 -0.91 11.20
N ASP A 141 -1.18 -0.41 12.27
CA ASP A 141 -2.59 -0.05 12.28
C ASP A 141 -2.91 1.04 11.26
N LEU A 142 -2.13 2.13 11.25
CA LEU A 142 -2.26 3.21 10.28
C LEU A 142 -2.05 2.73 8.84
N ILE A 143 -1.08 1.83 8.60
CA ILE A 143 -0.88 1.19 7.29
C ILE A 143 -2.11 0.38 6.90
N GLY A 144 -2.65 -0.43 7.80
CA GLY A 144 -3.85 -1.22 7.54
C GLY A 144 -5.01 -0.34 7.08
N GLN A 145 -5.23 0.78 7.77
CA GLN A 145 -6.23 1.78 7.37
C GLN A 145 -5.94 2.40 6.01
N TYR A 146 -4.68 2.76 5.74
CA TYR A 146 -4.26 3.33 4.45
C TYR A 146 -4.51 2.36 3.30
N LEU A 147 -4.12 1.09 3.48
CA LEU A 147 -4.27 0.03 2.49
C LEU A 147 -5.74 -0.29 2.21
N PHE A 148 -6.58 -0.33 3.25
CA PHE A 148 -8.02 -0.50 3.09
C PHE A 148 -8.59 0.60 2.20
N THR A 149 -8.40 1.87 2.58
CA THR A 149 -8.94 3.00 1.80
C THR A 149 -8.38 3.07 0.38
N LEU A 150 -7.11 2.72 0.19
CA LEU A 150 -6.50 2.66 -1.14
C LEU A 150 -7.10 1.54 -2.00
N GLN A 151 -7.40 0.37 -1.42
CA GLN A 151 -8.04 -0.73 -2.13
C GLN A 151 -9.47 -0.37 -2.53
N GLU A 152 -10.23 0.26 -1.63
CA GLU A 152 -11.60 0.66 -1.90
C GLU A 152 -11.70 1.70 -3.03
N PHE A 153 -10.69 2.58 -3.22
CA PHE A 153 -10.63 3.44 -4.41
C PHE A 153 -10.66 2.64 -5.71
N TYR A 154 -9.84 1.57 -5.80
CA TYR A 154 -9.77 0.75 -7.01
C TYR A 154 -10.97 -0.19 -7.18
N SER A 155 -11.73 -0.45 -6.11
CA SER A 155 -12.92 -1.29 -6.14
C SER A 155 -14.22 -0.53 -6.36
N ASN A 156 -14.33 0.70 -5.84
CA ASN A 156 -15.59 1.45 -5.80
C ASN A 156 -15.58 2.70 -6.69
N THR A 157 -14.54 2.90 -7.50
CA THR A 157 -14.49 3.97 -8.49
C THR A 157 -14.30 3.43 -9.91
N ASN A 158 -14.67 4.23 -10.90
CA ASN A 158 -14.50 3.88 -12.31
C ASN A 158 -13.03 3.96 -12.80
N TRP A 159 -12.04 4.15 -11.92
CA TRP A 159 -10.64 4.35 -12.30
C TRP A 159 -10.12 3.22 -13.20
N VAL A 160 -10.43 1.99 -12.84
CA VAL A 160 -10.02 0.79 -13.59
C VAL A 160 -10.68 0.74 -14.96
N GLU A 161 -11.95 1.15 -15.05
CA GLU A 161 -12.70 1.17 -16.30
C GLU A 161 -12.15 2.23 -17.27
N MET A 162 -11.76 3.40 -16.73
CA MET A 162 -11.25 4.52 -17.51
C MET A 162 -9.77 4.39 -17.89
N PHE A 163 -8.96 3.84 -16.99
CA PHE A 163 -7.50 3.89 -17.09
C PHE A 163 -6.82 2.52 -17.06
N GLY A 164 -7.60 1.43 -16.96
CA GLY A 164 -7.09 0.06 -16.98
C GLY A 164 -6.19 -0.25 -15.80
N ASP A 165 -4.99 -0.73 -16.09
CA ASP A 165 -3.95 -1.09 -15.12
C ASP A 165 -3.10 0.11 -14.67
N ARG A 166 -3.43 1.33 -15.12
CA ARG A 166 -2.67 2.52 -14.73
C ARG A 166 -2.83 2.80 -13.25
N VAL A 167 -1.70 3.14 -12.64
CA VAL A 167 -1.63 3.58 -11.25
C VAL A 167 -2.05 5.05 -11.14
N CYS A 168 -2.95 5.38 -10.20
CA CYS A 168 -3.28 6.76 -9.87
C CYS A 168 -2.12 7.37 -9.08
N ARG A 169 -1.28 8.16 -9.75
CA ARG A 169 -0.06 8.73 -9.13
C ARG A 169 -0.36 9.89 -8.19
N GLU A 170 -1.51 10.52 -8.33
CA GLU A 170 -1.95 11.67 -7.54
C GLU A 170 -2.58 11.24 -6.21
N LEU A 171 -3.14 10.02 -6.14
CA LEU A 171 -3.89 9.56 -4.98
C LEU A 171 -3.03 9.50 -3.70
N GLY A 172 -3.52 10.13 -2.62
CA GLY A 172 -2.82 10.13 -1.33
C GLY A 172 -1.53 10.96 -1.28
N ARG A 173 -1.24 11.77 -2.30
CA ARG A 173 -0.08 12.67 -2.35
C ARG A 173 -0.53 14.13 -2.30
N ALA A 174 0.22 14.96 -1.58
CA ALA A 174 0.03 16.42 -1.62
C ALA A 174 0.31 16.92 -3.05
N ALA A 175 -0.57 17.78 -3.57
CA ALA A 175 -0.68 18.05 -5.00
C ALA A 175 0.58 18.66 -5.63
N GLU A 176 1.05 18.03 -6.72
CA GLU A 176 1.55 18.74 -7.89
C GLU A 176 0.70 18.29 -9.10
N SER A 177 -0.14 19.19 -9.61
CA SER A 177 -1.11 19.05 -10.72
C SER A 177 -2.39 18.24 -10.43
N HIS A 178 -3.51 18.71 -11.01
CA HIS A 178 -4.85 18.70 -10.39
C HIS A 178 -5.95 18.21 -11.35
N ILE A 179 -5.62 17.35 -12.31
CA ILE A 179 -6.45 17.15 -13.51
C ILE A 179 -7.11 15.76 -13.57
N GLU A 180 -6.48 14.69 -13.05
CA GLU A 180 -6.98 13.33 -13.29
C GLU A 180 -8.11 12.91 -12.34
N LEU A 181 -8.05 13.27 -11.05
CA LEU A 181 -9.06 12.86 -10.06
C LEU A 181 -10.47 13.44 -10.28
N ARG A 182 -10.61 14.53 -11.06
CA ARG A 182 -11.92 15.18 -11.32
C ARG A 182 -12.79 14.43 -12.33
N ASN A 183 -12.20 13.51 -13.09
CA ASN A 183 -12.91 12.77 -14.14
C ASN A 183 -13.39 11.40 -13.64
N VAL A 184 -13.13 11.06 -12.38
CA VAL A 184 -13.47 9.77 -11.76
C VAL A 184 -14.78 9.94 -11.01
N THR A 185 -15.83 9.22 -11.40
CA THR A 185 -17.17 9.21 -10.79
C THR A 185 -17.81 7.84 -10.91
#